data_AF-A0A9E4BWV9-F1
#
_entry.id   AF-A0A9E4BWV9-F1
#
_cell.length_a   1.000
_cell.length_b   1.000
_cell.length_c   1.000
_cell.angle_alpha   90.00
_cell.angle_beta   90.00
_cell.angle_gamma   90.00
#
_symmetry.space_group_name_H-M   'P 1'
#
loop_
_entity.id
_entity.type
_entity.pdbx_description
1 polymer ?
#
loop_
_entity_poly.entity_id
_entity_poly.type
_entity_poly.pdbx_seq_one_letter_code
_entity_poly.pdbx_strand_id
1 'polypeptide(L)'
;MTRIVCLILVLCGCQGTDTDSVRRPPAAIDPELIHTLQFQSPDSTDSEGRRLAKLYCQSCHVFAEPELLDRTTLREWVLPTLAKILGLPQEQAGLPPKKYQREDEQPGIYPQEPLIPANAWAPIVEYYLQAAPEQLSPQGMRTEIGRDLGQFDVLIPEYRVESPFTTLVAIHEGRIYAGDSRERSVAILDGQGQLVQKLRLNLTPTDIDWREGTIWVTSIGSPFPSDDPQGQLMAVAKEGDAFLQVGKRVLRELSRPVATSFADLDGDGAEEIVVSEFGNRLGHLSYFTAKEEGGYEERWLNQYPGAISHYVRDFNGDGRPDIIALMGQAREGVFIYYNRGDGTFAESYVVQWPPSYGAAHLSLVDFDGDGDLDLLTANGDNADYALLLKPYHGVRLYLNDGRNRFAEAYFFPLNGAYKAQAADFDGDGDFDIAAIGFFADYAAAPAEAFVYLRNEGGMQFAPSTFDEVLAGRWLTMDVGDVDLDGDEDIVLGSFAMGWSNVSAELEARWRRGPSILILKNRRY
;
A
#
# COMPACT_ATOMS: atom_id res chain seq x y z
N MET A 1 5.64 -5.49 6.92
CA MET A 1 5.54 -6.56 5.91
C MET A 1 6.79 -6.51 5.04
N THR A 2 7.50 -7.62 4.84
CA THR A 2 8.69 -7.62 3.96
C THR A 2 8.27 -8.11 2.58
N ARG A 3 7.69 -7.22 1.77
CA ARG A 3 7.31 -7.47 0.37
C ARG A 3 8.53 -8.01 -0.38
N ILE A 4 8.37 -8.96 -1.29
CA ILE A 4 9.47 -9.33 -2.18
C ILE A 4 8.88 -9.63 -3.58
N VAL A 5 9.06 -8.61 -4.41
CA VAL A 5 9.34 -8.63 -5.85
C VAL A 5 8.18 -8.92 -6.81
N CYS A 6 7.89 -7.89 -7.60
CA CYS A 6 7.40 -7.89 -8.98
C CYS A 6 7.74 -9.14 -9.80
N LEU A 7 6.73 -9.80 -10.38
CA LEU A 7 6.51 -9.91 -11.84
C LEU A 7 5.35 -10.91 -12.06
N ILE A 8 4.39 -10.55 -12.91
CA ILE A 8 3.55 -11.52 -13.62
C ILE A 8 3.82 -11.28 -15.11
N LEU A 9 4.43 -12.28 -15.74
CA LEU A 9 4.04 -12.67 -17.09
C LEU A 9 3.14 -13.91 -16.90
N VAL A 10 1.84 -13.67 -16.86
CA VAL A 10 0.85 -14.64 -17.28
C VAL A 10 0.22 -13.99 -18.49
N LEU A 11 0.28 -14.74 -19.59
CA LEU A 11 -0.28 -14.39 -20.88
C LEU A 11 -1.66 -13.77 -20.72
N CYS A 12 -1.83 -12.59 -21.29
CA CYS A 12 -3.12 -11.96 -21.50
C CYS A 12 -4.00 -12.92 -22.31
N GLY A 13 -5.04 -13.47 -21.67
CA GLY A 13 -6.22 -14.00 -22.33
C GLY A 13 -7.32 -12.96 -22.27
N CYS A 14 -7.23 -11.91 -23.09
CA CYS A 14 -8.39 -11.09 -23.41
C CYS A 14 -9.00 -11.65 -24.69
N GLN A 15 -10.02 -12.49 -24.56
CA GLN A 15 -11.26 -12.48 -25.37
C GLN A 15 -12.14 -13.69 -24.99
N GLY A 16 -13.41 -13.42 -24.69
CA GLY A 16 -14.50 -14.39 -24.79
C GLY A 16 -15.05 -14.92 -23.47
N THR A 17 -16.30 -14.54 -23.22
CA THR A 17 -17.22 -15.06 -22.22
C THR A 17 -17.28 -16.60 -22.22
N ASP A 18 -16.76 -17.25 -21.18
CA ASP A 18 -17.21 -18.61 -20.83
C ASP A 18 -17.05 -18.84 -19.33
N THR A 19 -18.17 -19.09 -18.65
CA THR A 19 -18.34 -19.10 -17.19
C THR A 19 -17.79 -20.36 -16.50
N ASP A 20 -16.73 -20.97 -17.04
CA ASP A 20 -16.22 -22.25 -16.51
C ASP A 20 -14.73 -22.48 -16.84
N SER A 21 -13.81 -21.67 -16.27
CA SER A 21 -12.37 -22.00 -16.34
C SER A 21 -11.61 -21.69 -15.04
N VAL A 22 -11.72 -22.65 -14.12
CA VAL A 22 -10.82 -22.84 -12.99
C VAL A 22 -9.42 -23.23 -13.49
N ARG A 23 -8.40 -22.42 -13.13
CA ARG A 23 -6.96 -22.78 -13.03
C ARG A 23 -6.25 -23.33 -14.28
N ARG A 24 -6.16 -22.60 -15.40
CA ARG A 24 -5.14 -22.83 -16.46
C ARG A 24 -4.64 -21.53 -17.10
N PRO A 25 -3.35 -21.42 -17.50
CA PRO A 25 -2.82 -20.24 -18.18
C PRO A 25 -3.38 -20.14 -19.63
N PRO A 26 -3.77 -18.94 -20.12
CA PRO A 26 -4.33 -18.75 -21.46
C PRO A 26 -3.29 -18.83 -22.60
N ALA A 27 -3.77 -19.12 -23.81
CA ALA A 27 -3.00 -19.12 -25.06
C ALA A 27 -2.75 -17.71 -25.64
N ALA A 28 -1.90 -17.62 -26.66
CA ALA A 28 -1.18 -16.45 -27.20
C ALA A 28 -1.97 -15.13 -27.47
N ILE A 29 -1.21 -14.03 -27.36
CA ILE A 29 -1.58 -12.59 -27.32
C ILE A 29 -2.26 -12.04 -28.60
N ASP A 30 -3.23 -11.14 -28.40
CA ASP A 30 -3.87 -10.24 -29.39
C ASP A 30 -2.95 -9.05 -29.77
N PRO A 31 -2.59 -8.87 -31.05
CA PRO A 31 -1.73 -7.78 -31.53
C PRO A 31 -2.26 -6.35 -31.30
N GLU A 32 -3.56 -6.14 -31.06
CA GLU A 32 -4.11 -4.78 -30.92
C GLU A 32 -3.95 -4.16 -29.52
N LEU A 33 -3.63 -4.96 -28.49
CA LEU A 33 -3.33 -4.46 -27.13
C LEU A 33 -2.03 -3.65 -27.03
N ILE A 34 -1.24 -3.63 -28.11
CA ILE A 34 0.02 -2.87 -28.25
C ILE A 34 -0.25 -1.37 -28.47
N HIS A 35 -1.49 -0.94 -28.72
CA HIS A 35 -1.76 0.43 -29.18
C HIS A 35 -2.16 1.46 -28.09
N THR A 36 -2.36 1.07 -26.83
CA THR A 36 -2.71 2.03 -25.74
C THR A 36 -1.56 2.34 -24.79
N LEU A 37 -0.47 1.59 -24.84
CA LEU A 37 0.81 2.00 -24.25
C LEU A 37 1.52 2.88 -25.28
N GLN A 38 1.85 4.13 -24.94
CA GLN A 38 2.82 4.89 -25.74
C GLN A 38 4.18 4.20 -25.62
N PHE A 39 4.39 3.16 -26.43
CA PHE A 39 5.71 2.64 -26.70
C PHE A 39 6.50 3.77 -27.35
N GLN A 40 7.45 4.35 -26.61
CA GLN A 40 8.55 5.01 -27.28
C GLN A 40 9.16 3.95 -28.20
N SER A 41 9.03 4.16 -29.51
CA SER A 41 9.75 3.37 -30.49
C SER A 41 11.21 3.31 -30.02
N PRO A 42 11.87 2.13 -30.01
CA PRO A 42 13.26 2.06 -29.57
C PRO A 42 14.05 3.08 -30.38
N ASP A 43 14.62 4.08 -29.70
CA ASP A 43 15.45 5.06 -30.38
C ASP A 43 16.58 4.29 -31.03
N SER A 44 16.96 4.66 -32.27
CA SER A 44 18.06 4.03 -33.01
C SER A 44 19.44 4.09 -32.30
N THR A 45 19.50 4.70 -31.11
CA THR A 45 20.66 4.83 -30.24
C THR A 45 20.64 3.91 -29.01
N ASP A 46 19.53 3.20 -28.75
CA ASP A 46 19.43 2.27 -27.63
C ASP A 46 20.40 1.10 -27.79
N SER A 47 21.09 0.72 -26.71
CA SER A 47 21.88 -0.50 -26.69
C SER A 47 20.99 -1.73 -26.90
N GLU A 48 21.56 -2.81 -27.43
CA GLU A 48 20.81 -4.05 -27.66
C GLU A 48 20.13 -4.56 -26.38
N GLY A 49 20.81 -4.47 -25.24
CA GLY A 49 20.25 -4.83 -23.93
C GLY A 49 19.05 -3.98 -23.52
N ARG A 50 19.09 -2.66 -23.73
CA ARG A 50 17.96 -1.75 -23.45
C ARG A 50 16.77 -2.07 -24.34
N ARG A 51 17.00 -2.29 -25.64
CA ARG A 51 15.96 -2.67 -26.60
C ARG A 51 15.26 -3.98 -26.20
N LEU A 52 16.03 -4.99 -25.82
CA LEU A 52 15.51 -6.27 -25.33
C LEU A 52 14.77 -6.12 -24.01
N ALA A 53 15.27 -5.29 -23.09
CA ALA A 53 14.59 -4.98 -21.83
C ALA A 53 13.23 -4.29 -22.06
N LYS A 54 13.15 -3.33 -22.98
CA LYS A 54 11.88 -2.70 -23.37
C LYS A 54 10.92 -3.73 -23.97
N LEU A 55 11.42 -4.58 -24.87
CA LEU A 55 10.61 -5.59 -25.55
C LEU A 55 10.03 -6.64 -24.60
N TYR A 56 10.83 -7.14 -23.65
CA TYR A 56 10.44 -8.29 -22.82
C TYR A 56 10.06 -7.94 -21.38
N CYS A 57 10.41 -6.74 -20.90
CA CYS A 57 10.22 -6.36 -19.49
C CYS A 57 9.37 -5.10 -19.29
N GLN A 58 9.08 -4.30 -20.33
CA GLN A 58 8.23 -3.09 -20.19
C GLN A 58 6.75 -3.36 -20.47
N SER A 59 6.37 -4.53 -20.98
CA SER A 59 5.01 -4.79 -21.49
C SER A 59 3.88 -4.58 -20.47
N CYS A 60 4.18 -4.53 -19.17
CA CYS A 60 3.18 -4.53 -18.11
C CYS A 60 3.20 -3.27 -17.22
N HIS A 61 4.35 -2.60 -17.09
CA HIS A 61 4.54 -1.47 -16.19
C HIS A 61 5.50 -0.43 -16.80
N VAL A 62 5.59 0.74 -16.17
CA VAL A 62 6.58 1.77 -16.53
C VAL A 62 7.98 1.16 -16.59
N PHE A 63 8.77 1.55 -17.59
CA PHE A 63 10.13 1.03 -17.73
C PHE A 63 10.96 1.36 -16.49
N ALA A 64 11.57 0.34 -15.89
CA ALA A 64 12.43 0.52 -14.73
C ALA A 64 13.83 0.94 -15.21
N GLU A 65 14.15 2.22 -15.08
CA GLU A 65 15.48 2.70 -15.44
C GLU A 65 16.55 2.15 -14.47
N PRO A 66 17.73 1.70 -14.95
CA PRO A 66 18.78 1.14 -14.10
C PRO A 66 19.24 2.06 -12.98
N GLU A 67 19.11 3.38 -13.15
CA GLU A 67 19.53 4.40 -12.19
C GLU A 67 18.62 4.50 -10.96
N LEU A 68 17.46 3.84 -10.97
CA LEU A 68 16.54 3.80 -9.82
C LEU A 68 17.14 3.02 -8.63
N LEU A 69 18.08 2.11 -8.88
CA LEU A 69 18.69 1.26 -7.87
C LEU A 69 20.21 1.20 -8.02
N ASP A 70 20.91 0.93 -6.93
CA ASP A 70 22.34 0.68 -7.00
C ASP A 70 22.65 -0.69 -7.64
N ARG A 71 23.84 -0.79 -8.22
CA ARG A 71 24.32 -1.99 -8.94
C ARG A 71 24.33 -3.25 -8.06
N THR A 72 24.58 -3.11 -6.76
CA THR A 72 24.62 -4.25 -5.83
C THR A 72 23.21 -4.78 -5.60
N THR A 73 22.26 -3.90 -5.35
CA THR A 73 20.84 -4.23 -5.22
C THR A 73 20.31 -4.93 -6.47
N LEU A 74 20.61 -4.40 -7.66
CA LEU A 74 20.23 -5.05 -8.92
C LEU A 74 20.83 -6.44 -9.08
N ARG A 75 22.14 -6.59 -8.85
CA ARG A 75 22.87 -7.84 -9.03
C ARG A 75 22.45 -8.94 -8.05
N GLU A 76 22.22 -8.58 -6.80
CA GLU A 76 22.03 -9.55 -5.71
C GLU A 76 20.56 -9.85 -5.41
N TRP A 77 19.63 -8.99 -5.84
CA TRP A 77 18.22 -9.10 -5.49
C TRP A 77 17.29 -9.03 -6.69
N VAL A 78 17.33 -7.96 -7.47
CA VAL A 78 16.32 -7.70 -8.51
C VAL A 78 16.50 -8.65 -9.69
N LEU A 79 17.68 -8.69 -10.31
CA LEU A 79 17.92 -9.52 -11.50
C LEU A 79 17.81 -11.03 -11.21
N PRO A 80 18.31 -11.58 -10.09
CA PRO A 80 18.07 -12.98 -9.74
C PRO A 80 16.58 -13.31 -9.59
N THR A 81 15.81 -12.39 -9.01
CA THR A 81 14.37 -12.61 -8.84
C THR A 81 13.63 -12.47 -10.17
N LEU A 82 14.01 -11.51 -11.02
CA LEU A 82 13.48 -11.38 -12.37
C LEU A 82 13.74 -12.63 -13.20
N ALA A 83 14.96 -13.17 -13.18
CA ALA A 83 15.32 -14.40 -13.89
C ALA A 83 14.38 -15.55 -13.54
N LYS A 84 14.13 -15.72 -12.24
CA LYS A 84 13.23 -16.75 -11.72
C LYS A 84 11.81 -16.59 -12.24
N ILE A 85 11.31 -15.35 -12.31
CA ILE A 85 9.93 -15.13 -12.75
C ILE A 85 9.79 -15.28 -14.27
N LEU A 86 10.87 -15.03 -14.99
CA LEU A 86 10.96 -15.36 -16.41
C LEU A 86 11.16 -16.87 -16.66
N GLY A 87 11.16 -17.72 -15.62
CA GLY A 87 11.32 -19.17 -15.74
C GLY A 87 12.75 -19.59 -16.13
N LEU A 88 13.75 -18.73 -15.93
CA LEU A 88 15.14 -19.04 -16.28
C LEU A 88 15.78 -19.91 -15.18
N PRO A 89 16.38 -21.07 -15.52
CA PRO A 89 17.17 -21.85 -14.58
C PRO A 89 18.31 -21.04 -13.96
N GLN A 90 18.61 -21.25 -12.68
CA GLN A 90 19.66 -20.51 -11.96
C GLN A 90 21.01 -20.54 -12.69
N GLU A 91 21.36 -21.66 -13.31
CA GLU A 91 22.59 -21.84 -14.10
C GLU A 91 22.63 -20.94 -15.35
N GLN A 92 21.47 -20.71 -15.98
CA GLN A 92 21.33 -19.85 -17.16
C GLN A 92 21.20 -18.37 -16.79
N ALA A 93 20.77 -18.07 -15.56
CA ALA A 93 20.67 -16.69 -15.08
C ALA A 93 22.04 -16.00 -14.96
N GLY A 94 23.13 -16.76 -14.75
CA GLY A 94 24.48 -16.21 -14.65
C GLY A 94 24.70 -15.25 -13.47
N LEU A 95 23.82 -15.30 -12.47
CA LEU A 95 23.76 -14.40 -11.33
C LEU A 95 23.90 -15.17 -10.01
N PRO A 96 24.35 -14.52 -8.93
CA PRO A 96 24.36 -15.16 -7.62
C PRO A 96 22.94 -15.63 -7.26
N PRO A 97 22.80 -16.70 -6.46
CA PRO A 97 21.51 -17.00 -5.85
C PRO A 97 21.08 -15.79 -5.03
N LYS A 98 19.79 -15.48 -5.08
CA LYS A 98 19.23 -14.42 -4.27
C LYS A 98 19.60 -14.64 -2.79
N LYS A 99 20.13 -13.59 -2.14
CA LYS A 99 20.67 -13.68 -0.77
C LYS A 99 19.68 -14.21 0.28
N TYR A 100 18.38 -14.02 0.06
CA TYR A 100 17.32 -14.63 0.87
C TYR A 100 16.40 -15.47 -0.02
N GLN A 101 16.50 -16.78 0.12
CA GLN A 101 15.46 -17.72 -0.28
C GLN A 101 14.61 -18.00 0.97
N ARG A 102 13.31 -17.76 0.92
CA ARG A 102 12.41 -18.47 1.83
C ARG A 102 12.06 -19.81 1.19
N GLU A 103 12.00 -20.85 2.01
CA GLU A 103 11.79 -22.25 1.60
C GLU A 103 10.32 -22.56 1.24
N ASP A 104 9.41 -21.58 1.33
CA ASP A 104 7.96 -21.73 1.28
C ASP A 104 7.33 -21.39 -0.08
N GLU A 105 8.11 -21.37 -1.15
CA GLU A 105 7.56 -21.12 -2.49
C GLU A 105 6.72 -22.31 -2.96
N GLN A 106 5.43 -22.06 -3.14
CA GLN A 106 4.50 -23.10 -3.59
C GLN A 106 4.85 -23.56 -5.02
N PRO A 107 4.80 -24.88 -5.29
CA PRO A 107 4.95 -25.40 -6.64
C PRO A 107 3.92 -24.79 -7.59
N GLY A 108 4.35 -24.34 -8.77
CA GLY A 108 3.46 -23.83 -9.82
C GLY A 108 3.30 -22.31 -9.89
N ILE A 109 3.94 -21.54 -9.00
CA ILE A 109 3.94 -20.06 -9.08
C ILE A 109 4.79 -19.55 -10.25
N TYR A 110 5.95 -20.17 -10.48
CA TYR A 110 6.87 -19.76 -11.55
C TYR A 110 6.70 -20.61 -12.82
N PRO A 111 6.87 -20.02 -14.01
CA PRO A 111 6.89 -20.75 -15.26
C PRO A 111 7.91 -21.88 -15.23
N GLN A 112 7.52 -23.05 -15.75
CA GLN A 112 8.43 -24.20 -15.87
C GLN A 112 9.36 -24.08 -17.10
N GLU A 113 9.01 -23.21 -18.05
CA GLU A 113 9.78 -22.92 -19.25
C GLU A 113 10.10 -21.42 -19.33
N PRO A 114 11.26 -21.04 -19.90
CA PRO A 114 11.63 -19.65 -20.11
C PRO A 114 10.61 -18.86 -20.93
N LEU A 115 10.22 -17.69 -20.44
CA LEU A 115 9.31 -16.78 -21.11
C LEU A 115 9.99 -15.87 -22.13
N ILE A 116 11.33 -15.84 -22.13
CA ILE A 116 12.13 -15.07 -23.08
C ILE A 116 13.17 -15.98 -23.75
N PRO A 117 13.63 -15.63 -24.97
CA PRO A 117 14.73 -16.34 -25.61
C PRO A 117 15.99 -16.34 -24.74
N ALA A 118 16.69 -17.47 -24.66
CA ALA A 118 17.90 -17.59 -23.83
C ALA A 118 19.02 -16.59 -24.21
N ASN A 119 19.08 -16.16 -25.47
CA ASN A 119 20.04 -15.15 -25.94
C ASN A 119 19.66 -13.71 -25.58
N ALA A 120 18.44 -13.45 -25.09
CA ALA A 120 18.01 -12.12 -24.70
C ALA A 120 18.44 -11.74 -23.27
N TRP A 121 18.60 -12.74 -22.39
CA TRP A 121 18.86 -12.49 -20.96
C TRP A 121 20.20 -11.82 -20.66
N ALA A 122 21.30 -12.34 -21.22
CA ALA A 122 22.63 -11.81 -20.92
C ALA A 122 22.81 -10.33 -21.34
N PRO A 123 22.38 -9.90 -22.55
CA PRO A 123 22.38 -8.49 -22.90
C PRO A 123 21.55 -7.59 -21.98
N ILE A 124 20.39 -8.07 -21.50
CA ILE A 124 19.55 -7.33 -20.53
C ILE A 124 20.31 -7.13 -19.21
N VAL A 125 20.88 -8.21 -18.66
CA VAL A 125 21.67 -8.15 -17.42
C VAL A 125 22.86 -7.20 -17.57
N GLU A 126 23.58 -7.30 -18.68
CA GLU A 126 24.73 -6.43 -18.97
C GLU A 126 24.32 -4.96 -18.99
N TYR A 127 23.22 -4.63 -19.68
CA TYR A 127 22.67 -3.29 -19.74
C TYR A 127 22.37 -2.73 -18.34
N TYR A 128 21.60 -3.45 -17.51
CA TYR A 128 21.24 -2.98 -16.17
C TYR A 128 22.48 -2.81 -15.28
N LEU A 129 23.42 -3.75 -15.29
CA LEU A 129 24.61 -3.68 -14.43
C LEU A 129 25.61 -2.61 -14.85
N GLN A 130 25.71 -2.30 -16.15
CA GLN A 130 26.59 -1.25 -16.67
C GLN A 130 26.02 0.15 -16.42
N ALA A 131 24.71 0.34 -16.62
CA ALA A 131 24.06 1.65 -16.48
C ALA A 131 23.81 2.02 -15.00
N ALA A 132 23.59 1.04 -14.13
CA ALA A 132 23.29 1.30 -12.73
C ALA A 132 24.47 1.95 -11.97
N PRO A 133 24.20 2.95 -11.12
CA PRO A 133 25.21 3.59 -10.29
C PRO A 133 25.74 2.64 -9.22
N GLU A 134 26.94 2.91 -8.71
CA GLU A 134 27.49 2.15 -7.56
C GLU A 134 26.75 2.42 -6.26
N GLN A 135 26.27 3.65 -6.11
CA GLN A 135 25.49 4.11 -4.98
C GLN A 135 24.47 5.13 -5.50
N LEU A 136 23.25 5.09 -4.97
CA LEU A 136 22.27 6.12 -5.28
C LEU A 136 22.72 7.47 -4.73
N SER A 137 22.38 8.53 -5.46
CA SER A 137 22.51 9.88 -4.92
C SER A 137 21.63 10.00 -3.69
N PRO A 138 22.07 10.73 -2.64
CA PRO A 138 21.21 11.00 -1.51
C PRO A 138 19.97 11.74 -2.01
N GLN A 139 18.91 11.66 -1.22
CA GLN A 139 17.78 12.56 -1.38
C GLN A 139 18.28 14.01 -1.37
N GLY A 140 17.57 14.90 -2.08
CA GLY A 140 17.90 16.33 -2.15
C GLY A 140 17.99 17.00 -0.77
N MET A 141 18.19 18.31 -0.76
CA MET A 141 18.31 19.08 0.48
C MET A 141 17.13 18.78 1.42
N ARG A 142 17.43 18.20 2.59
CA ARG A 142 16.44 17.93 3.64
C ARG A 142 16.09 19.25 4.33
N THR A 143 14.81 19.60 4.33
CA THR A 143 14.32 20.71 5.15
C THR A 143 14.53 20.35 6.62
N GLU A 144 15.01 21.31 7.42
CA GLU A 144 15.16 21.10 8.85
C GLU A 144 13.77 20.91 9.48
N ILE A 145 13.58 19.79 10.18
CA ILE A 145 12.31 19.47 10.86
C ILE A 145 12.38 20.06 12.27
N GLY A 146 11.49 21.01 12.56
CA GLY A 146 11.35 21.59 13.89
C GLY A 146 10.93 20.54 14.92
N ARG A 147 11.34 20.68 16.18
CA ARG A 147 10.94 19.75 17.27
C ARG A 147 9.77 20.25 18.11
N ASP A 148 9.25 21.42 17.77
CA ASP A 148 8.10 22.01 18.45
C ASP A 148 6.84 21.64 17.68
N LEU A 149 6.10 20.66 18.20
CA LEU A 149 4.78 20.27 17.70
C LEU A 149 3.70 20.99 18.52
N GLY A 150 3.77 22.32 18.56
CA GLY A 150 2.91 23.15 19.41
C GLY A 150 1.40 22.96 19.20
N GLN A 151 1.00 22.42 18.05
CA GLN A 151 -0.38 22.10 17.69
C GLN A 151 -0.96 20.91 18.47
N PHE A 152 -0.12 19.98 18.96
CA PHE A 152 -0.60 18.74 19.54
C PHE A 152 -0.07 18.48 20.95
N ASP A 153 -0.93 17.95 21.81
CA ASP A 153 -0.56 17.30 23.06
C ASP A 153 -0.26 15.82 22.83
N VAL A 154 0.97 15.40 23.18
CA VAL A 154 1.42 14.02 23.05
C VAL A 154 0.92 13.18 24.23
N LEU A 155 0.03 12.22 23.96
CA LEU A 155 -0.48 11.26 24.93
C LEU A 155 0.00 9.85 24.58
N ILE A 156 0.70 9.21 25.53
CA ILE A 156 1.08 7.80 25.44
C ILE A 156 0.16 7.00 26.37
N PRO A 157 -0.77 6.19 25.83
CA PRO A 157 -1.68 5.40 26.64
C PRO A 157 -0.98 4.35 27.51
N GLU A 158 -1.60 4.00 28.64
CA GLU A 158 -1.14 2.87 29.47
C GLU A 158 -1.34 1.52 28.77
N TYR A 159 -2.33 1.44 27.87
CA TYR A 159 -2.57 0.26 27.04
C TYR A 159 -1.34 -0.05 26.19
N ARG A 160 -0.85 -1.29 26.32
CA ARG A 160 0.29 -1.77 25.53
C ARG A 160 0.26 -3.28 25.37
N VAL A 161 0.81 -3.71 24.24
CA VAL A 161 1.15 -5.08 23.92
C VAL A 161 2.66 -5.25 24.03
N GLU A 162 3.10 -6.38 24.58
CA GLU A 162 4.53 -6.69 24.62
C GLU A 162 5.09 -6.88 23.20
N SER A 163 6.02 -6.02 22.78
CA SER A 163 6.51 -5.92 21.39
C SER A 163 5.37 -5.67 20.39
N PRO A 164 4.86 -4.43 20.32
CA PRO A 164 3.63 -4.11 19.59
C PRO A 164 3.76 -4.37 18.10
N PHE A 165 2.81 -5.11 17.53
CA PHE A 165 2.67 -5.36 16.09
C PHE A 165 1.33 -4.75 15.65
N THR A 166 1.18 -3.44 15.88
CA THR A 166 -0.05 -2.73 15.55
C THR A 166 -0.17 -2.59 14.04
N THR A 167 -1.16 -3.25 13.47
CA THR A 167 -1.43 -3.34 12.03
C THR A 167 -2.66 -2.56 11.60
N LEU A 168 -3.45 -2.08 12.57
CA LEU A 168 -4.64 -1.27 12.38
C LEU A 168 -4.72 -0.27 13.53
N VAL A 169 -4.90 1.01 13.21
CA VAL A 169 -5.44 2.01 14.12
C VAL A 169 -6.58 2.68 13.39
N ALA A 170 -7.68 2.93 14.08
CA ALA A 170 -8.78 3.68 13.51
C ALA A 170 -9.54 4.45 14.60
N ILE A 171 -10.11 5.60 14.24
CA ILE A 171 -10.87 6.48 15.12
C ILE A 171 -12.33 6.46 14.66
N HIS A 172 -13.26 6.20 15.58
CA HIS A 172 -14.68 6.22 15.29
C HIS A 172 -15.49 6.54 16.54
N GLU A 173 -16.35 7.57 16.47
CA GLU A 173 -17.23 8.00 17.56
C GLU A 173 -16.49 8.19 18.91
N GLY A 174 -15.33 8.86 18.91
CA GLY A 174 -14.52 9.12 20.11
C GLY A 174 -13.87 7.87 20.72
N ARG A 175 -13.75 6.79 19.94
CA ARG A 175 -13.07 5.54 20.32
C ARG A 175 -11.89 5.28 19.40
N ILE A 176 -10.86 4.67 19.97
CA ILE A 176 -9.68 4.22 19.22
C ILE A 176 -9.70 2.69 19.12
N TYR A 177 -9.55 2.19 17.89
CA TYR A 177 -9.50 0.76 17.58
C TYR A 177 -8.08 0.37 17.19
N ALA A 178 -7.36 -0.31 18.08
CA ALA A 178 -5.98 -0.74 17.86
C ALA A 178 -5.91 -2.24 17.60
N GLY A 179 -5.69 -2.63 16.35
CA GLY A 179 -5.48 -4.01 15.93
C GLY A 179 -4.02 -4.45 16.06
N ASP A 180 -3.77 -5.61 16.67
CA ASP A 180 -2.43 -6.16 16.88
C ASP A 180 -2.30 -7.58 16.32
N SER A 181 -1.23 -7.83 15.56
CA SER A 181 -0.95 -9.12 14.91
C SER A 181 -0.47 -10.21 15.88
N ARG A 182 0.27 -9.84 16.93
CA ARG A 182 0.85 -10.78 17.88
C ARG A 182 -0.20 -11.33 18.84
N GLU A 183 -1.07 -10.47 19.33
CA GLU A 183 -2.22 -10.87 20.14
C GLU A 183 -3.42 -11.32 19.31
N ARG A 184 -3.43 -11.00 18.01
CA ARG A 184 -4.55 -11.23 17.09
C ARG A 184 -5.83 -10.67 17.69
N SER A 185 -5.86 -9.37 17.93
CA SER A 185 -6.99 -8.72 18.59
C SER A 185 -7.18 -7.30 18.11
N VAL A 186 -8.40 -6.76 18.30
CA VAL A 186 -8.68 -5.33 18.25
C VAL A 186 -8.97 -4.87 19.67
N ALA A 187 -8.13 -3.99 20.21
CA ALA A 187 -8.42 -3.26 21.44
C ALA A 187 -9.23 -2.01 21.12
N ILE A 188 -10.28 -1.78 21.89
CA ILE A 188 -11.14 -0.61 21.80
C ILE A 188 -10.85 0.24 23.03
N LEU A 189 -10.39 1.46 22.80
CA LEU A 189 -10.02 2.41 23.83
C LEU A 189 -10.96 3.62 23.81
N ASP A 190 -11.10 4.30 24.94
CA ASP A 190 -11.73 5.63 24.99
C ASP A 190 -10.78 6.73 24.51
N GLY A 191 -11.27 7.97 24.46
CA GLY A 191 -10.50 9.13 24.03
C GLY A 191 -9.34 9.53 24.96
N GLN A 192 -9.18 8.85 26.10
CA GLN A 192 -8.04 8.99 27.01
C GLN A 192 -7.06 7.80 26.86
N GLY A 193 -7.32 6.88 25.95
CA GLY A 193 -6.50 5.70 25.69
C GLY A 193 -6.69 4.57 26.71
N GLN A 194 -7.74 4.59 27.53
CA GLN A 194 -8.03 3.50 28.46
C GLN A 194 -8.76 2.36 27.75
N LEU A 195 -8.37 1.12 28.06
CA LEU A 195 -8.97 -0.07 27.46
C LEU A 195 -10.42 -0.27 27.93
N VAL A 196 -11.35 -0.25 26.98
CA VAL A 196 -12.78 -0.46 27.21
C VAL A 196 -13.16 -1.89 26.89
N GLN A 197 -12.69 -2.40 25.76
CA GLN A 197 -12.95 -3.77 25.34
C GLN A 197 -11.76 -4.32 24.54
N LYS A 198 -11.55 -5.63 24.60
CA LYS A 198 -10.58 -6.31 23.74
C LYS A 198 -11.26 -7.45 22.99
N LEU A 199 -11.34 -7.34 21.68
CA LEU A 199 -11.88 -8.35 20.79
C LEU A 199 -10.78 -9.28 20.31
N ARG A 200 -10.77 -10.52 20.81
CA ARG A 200 -9.85 -11.55 20.31
C ARG A 200 -10.30 -12.05 18.93
N LEU A 201 -9.34 -12.18 18.03
CA LEU A 201 -9.51 -12.66 16.66
C LEU A 201 -8.66 -13.92 16.46
N ASN A 202 -8.89 -14.64 15.37
CA ASN A 202 -8.07 -15.78 14.97
C ASN A 202 -6.91 -15.40 14.04
N LEU A 203 -6.97 -14.23 13.40
CA LEU A 203 -6.03 -13.73 12.40
C LEU A 203 -5.66 -12.26 12.67
N THR A 204 -4.66 -11.76 11.94
CA THR A 204 -4.17 -10.38 12.08
C THR A 204 -5.15 -9.39 11.44
N PRO A 205 -5.74 -8.45 12.21
CA PRO A 205 -6.63 -7.42 11.65
C PRO A 205 -5.83 -6.36 10.89
N THR A 206 -6.36 -5.89 9.77
CA THR A 206 -5.73 -4.85 8.94
C THR A 206 -6.65 -3.69 8.62
N ASP A 207 -7.96 -3.92 8.68
CA ASP A 207 -8.97 -2.90 8.40
C ASP A 207 -10.27 -3.20 9.15
N ILE A 208 -11.07 -2.16 9.37
CA ILE A 208 -12.34 -2.21 10.08
C ILE A 208 -13.36 -1.24 9.45
N ASP A 209 -14.56 -1.75 9.19
CA ASP A 209 -15.70 -0.96 8.70
C ASP A 209 -16.85 -1.05 9.72
N TRP A 210 -17.52 0.08 9.97
CA TRP A 210 -18.63 0.18 10.92
C TRP A 210 -19.95 0.24 10.18
N ARG A 211 -20.88 -0.62 10.60
CA ARG A 211 -22.25 -0.68 10.09
C ARG A 211 -23.21 -0.66 11.26
N GLU A 212 -24.50 -0.41 11.00
CA GLU A 212 -25.51 -0.38 12.05
C GLU A 212 -25.45 -1.67 12.89
N GLY A 213 -25.09 -1.52 14.18
CA GLY A 213 -24.99 -2.61 15.13
C GLY A 213 -23.91 -3.66 14.85
N THR A 214 -23.00 -3.46 13.89
CA THR A 214 -21.95 -4.44 13.53
C THR A 214 -20.63 -3.76 13.15
N ILE A 215 -19.51 -4.41 13.46
CA ILE A 215 -18.21 -4.08 12.85
C ILE A 215 -17.76 -5.21 11.95
N TRP A 216 -17.11 -4.86 10.86
CA TRP A 216 -16.58 -5.77 9.88
C TRP A 216 -15.06 -5.67 9.91
N VAL A 217 -14.40 -6.75 10.31
CA VAL A 217 -12.96 -6.78 10.50
C VAL A 217 -12.33 -7.60 9.38
N THR A 218 -11.52 -6.93 8.56
CA THR A 218 -10.67 -7.56 7.55
C THR A 218 -9.40 -8.05 8.19
N SER A 219 -9.02 -9.29 7.88
CA SER A 219 -7.82 -9.91 8.43
C SER A 219 -6.98 -10.55 7.34
N ILE A 220 -5.71 -10.16 7.29
CA ILE A 220 -4.76 -10.55 6.24
C ILE A 220 -4.35 -12.04 6.26
N GLY A 221 -4.65 -12.77 7.33
CA GLY A 221 -4.09 -14.10 7.52
C GLY A 221 -2.62 -14.01 7.96
N SER A 222 -1.69 -14.30 7.04
CA SER A 222 -0.26 -14.18 7.31
C SER A 222 0.22 -12.72 7.21
N PRO A 223 0.80 -12.15 8.28
CA PRO A 223 1.41 -10.81 8.24
C PRO A 223 2.74 -10.79 7.46
N PHE A 224 3.24 -11.94 7.06
CA PHE A 224 4.44 -12.10 6.23
C PHE A 224 4.05 -12.52 4.80
N PRO A 225 4.94 -12.34 3.80
CA PRO A 225 4.68 -12.80 2.44
C PRO A 225 4.29 -14.27 2.42
N SER A 226 3.18 -14.55 1.74
CA SER A 226 2.63 -15.87 1.56
C SER A 226 1.61 -15.79 0.43
N ASP A 227 1.52 -16.84 -0.36
CA ASP A 227 0.47 -17.06 -1.34
C ASP A 227 -0.63 -18.00 -0.79
N ASP A 228 -0.57 -18.38 0.49
CA ASP A 228 -1.63 -19.12 1.15
C ASP A 228 -2.85 -18.19 1.37
N PRO A 229 -4.02 -18.53 0.81
CA PRO A 229 -5.24 -17.72 0.97
C PRO A 229 -5.83 -17.96 2.37
N GLN A 230 -5.24 -17.36 3.40
CA GLN A 230 -5.69 -17.50 4.79
C GLN A 230 -6.54 -16.32 5.26
N GLY A 231 -6.69 -15.28 4.44
CA GLY A 231 -7.42 -14.07 4.76
C GLY A 231 -8.91 -14.28 4.94
N GLN A 232 -9.56 -13.35 5.64
CA GLN A 232 -11.01 -13.39 5.87
C GLN A 232 -11.57 -11.98 6.10
N LEU A 233 -12.88 -11.89 5.93
CA LEU A 233 -13.72 -10.78 6.40
C LEU A 233 -14.69 -11.31 7.45
N MET A 234 -14.75 -10.70 8.64
CA MET A 234 -15.60 -11.14 9.74
C MET A 234 -16.52 -10.04 10.25
N ALA A 235 -17.82 -10.30 10.29
CA ALA A 235 -18.81 -9.42 10.90
C ALA A 235 -19.00 -9.77 12.39
N VAL A 236 -18.91 -8.77 13.27
CA VAL A 236 -19.06 -8.89 14.71
C VAL A 236 -20.19 -7.97 15.17
N ALA A 237 -21.27 -8.55 15.68
CA ALA A 237 -22.42 -7.78 16.15
C ALA A 237 -22.14 -7.11 17.50
N LYS A 238 -22.86 -6.03 17.76
CA LYS A 238 -22.89 -5.29 19.02
C LYS A 238 -24.10 -5.75 19.85
N GLU A 239 -23.91 -5.91 21.16
CA GLU A 239 -24.96 -6.15 22.14
C GLU A 239 -24.86 -5.06 23.23
N GLY A 240 -25.79 -4.11 23.24
CA GLY A 240 -25.66 -2.89 24.04
C GLY A 240 -24.48 -2.05 23.56
N ASP A 241 -23.55 -1.73 24.46
CA ASP A 241 -22.35 -0.93 24.16
C ASP A 241 -21.11 -1.77 23.80
N ALA A 242 -21.19 -3.10 23.89
CA ALA A 242 -20.06 -3.99 23.67
C ALA A 242 -20.23 -4.86 22.42
N PHE A 243 -19.13 -5.18 21.76
CA PHE A 243 -19.13 -6.12 20.64
C PHE A 243 -19.08 -7.56 21.13
N LEU A 244 -19.70 -8.50 20.40
CA LEU A 244 -19.63 -9.91 20.72
C LEU A 244 -18.21 -10.44 20.51
N GLN A 245 -17.79 -11.41 21.32
CA GLN A 245 -16.50 -12.07 21.15
C GLN A 245 -16.49 -13.08 19.98
N VAL A 246 -17.66 -13.39 19.42
CA VAL A 246 -17.84 -14.32 18.30
C VAL A 246 -18.44 -13.55 17.12
N GLY A 247 -17.83 -13.69 15.94
CA GLY A 247 -18.31 -13.10 14.69
C GLY A 247 -18.63 -14.14 13.62
N LYS A 248 -19.39 -13.73 12.61
CA LYS A 248 -19.66 -14.50 11.39
C LYS A 248 -18.54 -14.26 10.39
N ARG A 249 -17.84 -15.31 9.96
CA ARG A 249 -16.90 -15.23 8.83
C ARG A 249 -17.70 -15.11 7.53
N VAL A 250 -17.68 -13.93 6.93
CA VAL A 250 -18.48 -13.60 5.76
C VAL A 250 -17.76 -13.98 4.47
N LEU A 251 -16.50 -13.55 4.33
CA LEU A 251 -15.59 -14.01 3.27
C LEU A 251 -14.43 -14.79 3.89
N ARG A 252 -13.91 -15.78 3.15
CA ARG A 252 -12.84 -16.68 3.57
C ARG A 252 -11.95 -16.98 2.38
N GLU A 253 -10.76 -17.51 2.66
CA GLU A 253 -9.80 -17.90 1.63
C GLU A 253 -9.37 -16.72 0.76
N LEU A 254 -9.24 -15.54 1.40
CA LEU A 254 -8.76 -14.33 0.74
C LEU A 254 -7.22 -14.29 0.69
N SER A 255 -6.68 -13.77 -0.40
CA SER A 255 -5.27 -13.64 -0.74
C SER A 255 -4.63 -12.43 -0.06
N ARG A 256 -4.48 -12.50 1.27
CA ARG A 256 -3.94 -11.42 2.11
C ARG A 256 -4.70 -10.09 1.92
N PRO A 257 -5.99 -10.03 2.29
CA PRO A 257 -6.80 -8.83 2.20
C PRO A 257 -6.30 -7.78 3.19
N VAL A 258 -6.31 -6.52 2.77
CA VAL A 258 -5.82 -5.40 3.59
C VAL A 258 -6.83 -4.27 3.76
N ALA A 259 -7.81 -4.15 2.86
CA ALA A 259 -8.87 -3.14 2.94
C ALA A 259 -10.19 -3.71 2.40
N THR A 260 -11.32 -3.27 2.95
CA THR A 260 -12.66 -3.64 2.51
C THR A 260 -13.62 -2.46 2.59
N SER A 261 -14.41 -2.28 1.53
CA SER A 261 -15.54 -1.34 1.53
C SER A 261 -16.79 -2.01 0.98
N PHE A 262 -17.92 -1.31 1.05
CA PHE A 262 -19.18 -1.78 0.51
C PHE A 262 -19.84 -0.67 -0.31
N ALA A 263 -20.44 -1.05 -1.44
CA ALA A 263 -21.16 -0.14 -2.32
C ALA A 263 -22.10 -0.91 -3.24
N ASP A 264 -23.22 -0.31 -3.61
CA ASP A 264 -24.15 -0.83 -4.63
C ASP A 264 -23.55 -0.59 -6.03
N LEU A 265 -22.80 -1.57 -6.54
CA LEU A 265 -22.05 -1.45 -7.80
C LEU A 265 -22.90 -1.77 -9.02
N ASP A 266 -23.98 -2.53 -8.88
CA ASP A 266 -24.85 -2.89 -10.01
C ASP A 266 -26.21 -2.16 -10.02
N GLY A 267 -26.50 -1.35 -9.00
CA GLY A 267 -27.69 -0.51 -8.91
C GLY A 267 -28.95 -1.26 -8.49
N ASP A 268 -28.81 -2.46 -7.92
CA ASP A 268 -29.93 -3.27 -7.45
C ASP A 268 -30.40 -2.93 -6.02
N GLY A 269 -29.64 -2.07 -5.33
CA GLY A 269 -29.89 -1.61 -3.96
C GLY A 269 -29.26 -2.48 -2.86
N ALA A 270 -28.62 -3.59 -3.21
CA ALA A 270 -27.75 -4.35 -2.32
C ALA A 270 -26.29 -3.92 -2.53
N GLU A 271 -25.50 -3.89 -1.45
CA GLU A 271 -24.10 -3.54 -1.57
C GLU A 271 -23.23 -4.76 -1.88
N GLU A 272 -22.39 -4.63 -2.90
CA GLU A 272 -21.22 -5.48 -3.11
C GLU A 272 -20.14 -5.18 -2.08
N ILE A 273 -19.29 -6.18 -1.81
CA ILE A 273 -18.11 -6.02 -0.97
C ILE A 273 -16.89 -5.86 -1.87
N VAL A 274 -16.19 -4.73 -1.82
CA VAL A 274 -14.92 -4.53 -2.53
C VAL A 274 -13.77 -4.87 -1.60
N VAL A 275 -12.79 -5.63 -2.07
CA VAL A 275 -11.66 -6.10 -1.26
C VAL A 275 -10.35 -5.85 -2.00
N SER A 276 -9.44 -5.12 -1.35
CA SER A 276 -8.04 -5.04 -1.78
C SER A 276 -7.28 -6.24 -1.24
N GLU A 277 -6.94 -7.18 -2.11
CA GLU A 277 -6.17 -8.37 -1.79
C GLU A 277 -4.71 -8.16 -2.17
N PHE A 278 -3.94 -7.65 -1.21
CA PHE A 278 -2.54 -7.30 -1.43
C PHE A 278 -1.74 -8.48 -2.00
N GLY A 279 -1.93 -9.68 -1.44
CA GLY A 279 -1.26 -10.92 -1.85
C GLY A 279 0.27 -10.84 -1.87
N ASN A 280 0.93 -11.91 -2.29
CA ASN A 280 2.38 -11.90 -2.55
C ASN A 280 2.60 -11.93 -4.06
N ARG A 281 2.28 -13.05 -4.69
CA ARG A 281 2.21 -13.22 -6.14
C ARG A 281 0.79 -13.39 -6.66
N LEU A 282 -0.14 -13.82 -5.81
CA LEU A 282 -1.53 -14.13 -6.19
C LEU A 282 -2.59 -13.13 -5.66
N GLY A 283 -2.17 -11.92 -5.27
CA GLY A 283 -3.11 -10.85 -4.91
C GLY A 283 -3.87 -10.29 -6.11
N HIS A 284 -4.91 -9.51 -5.85
CA HIS A 284 -5.80 -8.92 -6.84
C HIS A 284 -6.71 -7.86 -6.20
N LEU A 285 -7.47 -7.14 -7.01
CA LEU A 285 -8.59 -6.31 -6.56
C LEU A 285 -9.88 -7.00 -7.00
N SER A 286 -10.78 -7.24 -6.05
CA SER A 286 -12.03 -7.98 -6.29
C SER A 286 -13.23 -7.23 -5.73
N TYR A 287 -14.40 -7.52 -6.30
CA TYR A 287 -15.68 -7.29 -5.64
C TYR A 287 -16.48 -8.58 -5.52
N PHE A 288 -17.34 -8.64 -4.52
CA PHE A 288 -18.10 -9.83 -4.16
C PHE A 288 -19.59 -9.50 -4.16
N THR A 289 -20.36 -10.18 -5.01
CA THR A 289 -21.83 -10.07 -5.09
C THR A 289 -22.48 -11.18 -4.28
N ALA A 290 -23.54 -10.87 -3.54
CA ALA A 290 -24.28 -11.87 -2.78
C ALA A 290 -25.04 -12.83 -3.72
N LYS A 291 -25.04 -14.13 -3.41
CA LYS A 291 -25.80 -15.13 -4.18
C LYS A 291 -27.17 -15.39 -3.55
N GLU A 292 -28.18 -15.68 -4.36
CA GLU A 292 -29.53 -16.04 -3.88
C GLU A 292 -29.52 -17.23 -2.91
N GLU A 293 -28.67 -18.23 -3.17
CA GLU A 293 -28.51 -19.43 -2.33
C GLU A 293 -27.67 -19.19 -1.05
N GLY A 294 -27.17 -17.96 -0.88
CA GLY A 294 -26.27 -17.55 0.19
C GLY A 294 -24.78 -17.64 -0.19
N GLY A 295 -23.97 -16.88 0.56
CA GLY A 295 -22.56 -16.69 0.25
C GLY A 295 -22.35 -15.65 -0.84
N TYR A 296 -21.14 -15.61 -1.40
CA TYR A 296 -20.72 -14.59 -2.36
C TYR A 296 -20.11 -15.22 -3.62
N GLU A 297 -20.23 -14.52 -4.73
CA GLU A 297 -19.50 -14.74 -5.96
C GLU A 297 -18.43 -13.64 -6.10
N GLU A 298 -17.18 -14.03 -6.35
CA GLU A 298 -16.06 -13.10 -6.52
C GLU A 298 -15.89 -12.74 -8.01
N ARG A 299 -15.63 -11.45 -8.28
CA ARG A 299 -15.26 -10.96 -9.60
C ARG A 299 -14.02 -10.07 -9.50
N TRP A 300 -13.02 -10.38 -10.32
CA TRP A 300 -11.75 -9.66 -10.35
C TRP A 300 -11.89 -8.39 -11.17
N LEU A 301 -11.60 -7.24 -10.54
CA LEU A 301 -11.41 -5.95 -11.20
C LEU A 301 -10.01 -5.84 -11.79
N ASN A 302 -9.02 -6.40 -11.08
CA ASN A 302 -7.64 -6.44 -11.50
C ASN A 302 -6.95 -7.71 -10.97
N GLN A 303 -6.32 -8.45 -11.88
CA GLN A 303 -5.70 -9.76 -11.59
C GLN A 303 -4.26 -9.69 -11.03
N TYR A 304 -3.71 -8.48 -10.84
CA TYR A 304 -2.34 -8.29 -10.41
C TYR A 304 -2.24 -8.10 -8.90
N PRO A 305 -1.19 -8.63 -8.24
CA PRO A 305 -0.99 -8.43 -6.80
C PRO A 305 -0.69 -6.97 -6.48
N GLY A 306 -0.88 -6.64 -5.21
CA GLY A 306 -0.46 -5.37 -4.64
C GLY A 306 -1.56 -4.35 -4.40
N ALA A 307 -2.84 -4.73 -4.46
CA ALA A 307 -3.92 -3.83 -4.05
C ALA A 307 -3.76 -3.47 -2.56
N ILE A 308 -3.57 -2.18 -2.26
CA ILE A 308 -3.32 -1.67 -0.89
C ILE A 308 -4.56 -1.03 -0.29
N SER A 309 -5.22 -0.18 -1.07
CA SER A 309 -6.42 0.54 -0.67
C SER A 309 -7.29 0.81 -1.89
N HIS A 310 -8.56 1.09 -1.63
CA HIS A 310 -9.52 1.52 -2.63
C HIS A 310 -10.54 2.49 -2.02
N TYR A 311 -11.18 3.27 -2.88
CA TYR A 311 -12.28 4.15 -2.53
C TYR A 311 -13.35 4.05 -3.62
N VAL A 312 -14.62 4.13 -3.22
CA VAL A 312 -15.77 3.97 -4.11
C VAL A 312 -16.54 5.29 -4.19
N ARG A 313 -16.69 5.83 -5.41
CA ARG A 313 -17.41 7.08 -5.69
C ARG A 313 -17.72 7.17 -7.18
N ASP A 314 -18.76 7.89 -7.56
CA ASP A 314 -18.95 8.32 -8.95
C ASP A 314 -17.85 9.35 -9.32
N PHE A 315 -16.81 8.90 -10.03
CA PHE A 315 -15.66 9.73 -10.40
C PHE A 315 -15.87 10.42 -11.76
N ASN A 316 -16.81 9.97 -12.58
CA ASN A 316 -17.06 10.53 -13.92
C ASN A 316 -18.40 11.29 -14.04
N GLY A 317 -19.20 11.32 -12.99
CA GLY A 317 -20.48 12.03 -12.90
C GLY A 317 -21.62 11.34 -13.64
N ASP A 318 -21.53 10.03 -13.91
CA ASP A 318 -22.54 9.29 -14.66
C ASP A 318 -23.62 8.61 -13.79
N GLY A 319 -23.54 8.81 -12.47
CA GLY A 319 -24.48 8.29 -11.48
C GLY A 319 -24.20 6.85 -11.04
N ARG A 320 -23.12 6.21 -11.51
CA ARG A 320 -22.70 4.89 -11.04
C ARG A 320 -21.44 4.99 -10.19
N PRO A 321 -21.32 4.21 -9.11
CA PRO A 321 -20.09 4.20 -8.33
C PRO A 321 -18.96 3.54 -9.12
N ASP A 322 -17.88 4.29 -9.28
CA ASP A 322 -16.59 3.85 -9.78
C ASP A 322 -15.66 3.51 -8.60
N ILE A 323 -14.52 2.87 -8.89
CA ILE A 323 -13.54 2.47 -7.87
C ILE A 323 -12.18 3.05 -8.22
N ILE A 324 -11.56 3.79 -7.31
CA ILE A 324 -10.14 4.15 -7.42
C ILE A 324 -9.33 3.27 -6.47
N ALA A 325 -8.20 2.71 -6.93
CA ALA A 325 -7.36 1.84 -6.13
C ALA A 325 -5.88 2.14 -6.27
N LEU A 326 -5.16 1.97 -5.15
CA LEU A 326 -3.71 1.99 -5.11
C LEU A 326 -3.17 0.57 -5.28
N MET A 327 -2.34 0.39 -6.31
CA MET A 327 -1.55 -0.82 -6.52
C MET A 327 -0.10 -0.53 -6.17
N GLY A 328 0.47 -1.28 -5.22
CA GLY A 328 1.85 -1.13 -4.76
C GLY A 328 2.77 -2.30 -5.09
N GLN A 329 2.31 -3.24 -5.91
CA GLN A 329 3.15 -4.30 -6.49
C GLN A 329 2.74 -4.54 -7.95
N ALA A 330 3.61 -5.23 -8.70
CA ALA A 330 3.47 -5.55 -10.13
C ALA A 330 3.33 -4.32 -11.05
N ARG A 331 2.21 -3.60 -10.95
CA ARG A 331 1.92 -2.35 -11.66
C ARG A 331 1.73 -1.25 -10.61
N GLU A 332 2.83 -0.66 -10.13
CA GLU A 332 2.76 0.40 -9.13
C GLU A 332 2.08 1.65 -9.70
N GLY A 333 0.99 2.09 -9.07
CA GLY A 333 0.22 3.22 -9.56
C GLY A 333 -1.15 3.35 -8.90
N VAL A 334 -1.87 4.38 -9.32
CA VAL A 334 -3.27 4.62 -8.97
C VAL A 334 -4.12 4.40 -10.23
N PHE A 335 -5.18 3.63 -10.07
CA PHE A 335 -6.08 3.21 -11.15
C PHE A 335 -7.51 3.58 -10.80
N ILE A 336 -8.26 4.08 -11.77
CA ILE A 336 -9.72 4.21 -11.69
C ILE A 336 -10.34 3.10 -12.55
N TYR A 337 -11.29 2.38 -11.98
CA TYR A 337 -12.13 1.40 -12.63
C TYR A 337 -13.51 2.03 -12.81
N TYR A 338 -13.79 2.52 -14.01
CA TYR A 338 -15.06 3.18 -14.33
C TYR A 338 -16.16 2.14 -14.58
N ASN A 339 -17.25 2.22 -13.84
CA ASN A 339 -18.34 1.27 -13.86
C ASN A 339 -19.22 1.46 -15.11
N ARG A 340 -19.40 0.40 -15.90
CA ARG A 340 -20.23 0.44 -17.11
C ARG A 340 -21.70 0.10 -16.86
N GLY A 341 -22.07 -0.32 -15.65
CA GLY A 341 -23.43 -0.67 -15.26
C GLY A 341 -23.91 -2.05 -15.76
N ASP A 342 -23.03 -2.85 -16.36
CA ASP A 342 -23.30 -4.21 -16.82
C ASP A 342 -22.46 -5.26 -16.08
N GLY A 343 -21.93 -4.88 -14.90
CA GLY A 343 -20.97 -5.68 -14.13
C GLY A 343 -19.55 -5.64 -14.69
N THR A 344 -19.27 -4.83 -15.70
CA THR A 344 -17.91 -4.62 -16.22
C THR A 344 -17.37 -3.23 -15.91
N PHE A 345 -16.04 -3.12 -15.84
CA PHE A 345 -15.34 -1.89 -15.51
C PHE A 345 -14.30 -1.53 -16.59
N ALA A 346 -14.18 -0.24 -16.92
CA ALA A 346 -13.10 0.27 -17.75
C ALA A 346 -11.93 0.73 -16.86
N GLU A 347 -10.79 0.03 -16.93
CA GLU A 347 -9.57 0.42 -16.23
C GLU A 347 -8.92 1.65 -16.89
N SER A 348 -8.54 2.64 -16.07
CA SER A 348 -7.76 3.80 -16.45
C SER A 348 -6.66 4.05 -15.42
N TYR A 349 -5.43 4.25 -15.87
CA TYR A 349 -4.32 4.63 -15.00
C TYR A 349 -4.26 6.15 -14.88
N VAL A 350 -4.25 6.65 -13.64
CA VAL A 350 -4.21 8.08 -13.37
C VAL A 350 -2.84 8.56 -12.89
N VAL A 351 -2.11 7.69 -12.19
CA VAL A 351 -0.69 7.89 -11.82
C VAL A 351 0.04 6.55 -11.95
N GLN A 352 1.23 6.54 -12.54
CA GLN A 352 2.06 5.33 -12.64
C GLN A 352 3.46 5.58 -12.11
N TRP A 353 4.02 4.59 -11.44
CA TRP A 353 5.40 4.61 -10.97
C TRP A 353 6.18 3.39 -11.47
N PRO A 354 7.52 3.49 -11.59
CA PRO A 354 8.36 2.32 -11.83
C PRO A 354 8.22 1.28 -10.71
N PRO A 355 8.37 -0.02 -11.02
CA PRO A 355 8.43 -1.04 -9.98
C PRO A 355 9.67 -0.78 -9.12
N SER A 356 9.51 -0.69 -7.79
CA SER A 356 10.45 -0.23 -6.75
C SER A 356 10.27 1.21 -6.24
N TYR A 357 9.21 1.91 -6.65
CA TYR A 357 8.91 3.24 -6.11
C TYR A 357 8.46 3.20 -4.65
N GLY A 358 7.84 2.08 -4.23
CA GLY A 358 7.50 1.82 -2.84
C GLY A 358 6.16 2.43 -2.45
N ALA A 359 5.18 2.44 -3.36
CA ALA A 359 3.83 2.91 -3.08
C ALA A 359 3.23 2.20 -1.85
N ALA A 360 2.83 2.99 -0.86
CA ALA A 360 2.44 2.52 0.47
C ALA A 360 1.07 3.05 0.92
N HIS A 361 0.68 4.25 0.48
CA HIS A 361 -0.58 4.86 0.87
C HIS A 361 -1.15 5.81 -0.19
N LEU A 362 -2.48 5.89 -0.21
CA LEU A 362 -3.30 6.81 -1.01
C LEU A 362 -4.43 7.29 -0.10
N SER A 363 -4.65 8.60 -0.05
CA SER A 363 -5.84 9.27 0.48
C SER A 363 -6.38 10.26 -0.55
N LEU A 364 -7.67 10.56 -0.45
CA LEU A 364 -8.41 11.45 -1.34
C LEU A 364 -8.93 12.64 -0.54
N VAL A 365 -8.63 13.85 -1.01
CA VAL A 365 -9.04 15.11 -0.37
C VAL A 365 -9.10 16.19 -1.43
N ASP A 366 -10.06 17.10 -1.35
CA ASP A 366 -10.09 18.32 -2.17
C ASP A 366 -9.09 19.30 -1.54
N PHE A 367 -7.82 19.21 -1.94
CA PHE A 367 -6.72 19.86 -1.22
C PHE A 367 -6.65 21.35 -1.53
N ASP A 368 -6.99 21.75 -2.76
CA ASP A 368 -6.96 23.14 -3.21
C ASP A 368 -8.33 23.85 -3.19
N GLY A 369 -9.41 23.14 -2.83
CA GLY A 369 -10.74 23.68 -2.62
C GLY A 369 -11.50 23.97 -3.92
N ASP A 370 -11.12 23.35 -5.03
CA ASP A 370 -11.77 23.53 -6.33
C ASP A 370 -13.01 22.63 -6.53
N GLY A 371 -13.24 21.68 -5.61
CA GLY A 371 -14.37 20.76 -5.59
C GLY A 371 -14.07 19.38 -6.18
N ASP A 372 -12.88 19.18 -6.75
CA ASP A 372 -12.42 17.90 -7.27
C ASP A 372 -11.52 17.20 -6.24
N LEU A 373 -11.63 15.87 -6.11
CA LEU A 373 -10.75 15.14 -5.20
C LEU A 373 -9.35 14.98 -5.79
N ASP A 374 -8.35 15.37 -5.01
CA ASP A 374 -6.92 15.21 -5.27
C ASP A 374 -6.37 13.92 -4.66
N LEU A 375 -5.14 13.54 -5.07
CA LEU A 375 -4.46 12.37 -4.54
C LEU A 375 -3.31 12.78 -3.62
N LEU A 376 -3.38 12.38 -2.35
CA LEU A 376 -2.24 12.40 -1.44
C LEU A 376 -1.65 10.99 -1.33
N THR A 377 -0.39 10.84 -1.71
CA THR A 377 0.27 9.53 -1.77
C THR A 377 1.54 9.49 -0.94
N ALA A 378 1.87 8.32 -0.40
CA ALA A 378 3.17 8.05 0.21
C ALA A 378 3.90 6.94 -0.57
N ASN A 379 5.13 7.22 -0.98
CA ASN A 379 6.02 6.24 -1.59
C ASN A 379 7.29 6.13 -0.75
N GLY A 380 7.46 5.02 -0.07
CA GLY A 380 8.60 4.82 0.83
C GLY A 380 8.74 3.42 1.37
N ASP A 381 7.88 2.48 0.96
CA ASP A 381 8.10 1.09 1.30
C ASP A 381 9.46 0.62 0.77
N ASN A 382 10.22 -0.04 1.65
CA ASN A 382 11.61 -0.40 1.40
C ASN A 382 11.91 -1.82 1.86
N ALA A 383 10.90 -2.68 1.77
CA ALA A 383 10.94 -4.01 2.31
C ALA A 383 11.32 -5.07 1.26
N ASP A 384 11.50 -4.68 0.00
CA ASP A 384 11.72 -5.56 -1.17
C ASP A 384 13.09 -6.26 -1.23
N TYR A 385 14.11 -5.63 -0.65
CA TYR A 385 15.51 -6.08 -0.69
C TYR A 385 16.27 -5.50 0.51
N ALA A 386 17.59 -5.38 0.42
CA ALA A 386 18.36 -4.68 1.44
C ALA A 386 17.88 -3.23 1.58
N LEU A 387 17.83 -2.71 2.81
CA LEU A 387 17.37 -1.34 3.03
C LEU A 387 18.22 -0.36 2.21
N LEU A 388 17.58 0.33 1.26
CA LEU A 388 18.21 1.29 0.35
C LEU A 388 17.45 2.61 0.42
N LEU A 389 18.09 3.68 0.87
CA LEU A 389 17.47 5.01 0.86
C LEU A 389 17.39 5.49 -0.59
N LYS A 390 16.19 5.82 -1.06
CA LYS A 390 15.94 6.18 -2.46
C LYS A 390 15.59 7.67 -2.53
N PRO A 391 16.24 8.44 -3.42
CA PRO A 391 16.07 9.90 -3.46
C PRO A 391 14.64 10.33 -3.78
N TYR A 392 13.86 9.44 -4.39
CA TYR A 392 12.47 9.65 -4.79
C TYR A 392 11.44 9.14 -3.76
N HIS A 393 11.83 8.66 -2.57
CA HIS A 393 10.85 8.34 -1.53
C HIS A 393 10.27 9.62 -0.89
N GLY A 394 8.98 9.68 -0.66
CA GLY A 394 8.37 10.83 0.00
C GLY A 394 6.85 10.86 -0.06
N VAL A 395 6.30 11.99 0.35
CA VAL A 395 4.88 12.32 0.27
C VAL A 395 4.64 13.19 -0.95
N ARG A 396 3.58 12.91 -1.70
CA ARG A 396 3.23 13.63 -2.94
C ARG A 396 1.77 14.01 -2.95
N LEU A 397 1.51 15.22 -3.44
CA LEU A 397 0.18 15.70 -3.74
C LEU A 397 0.02 15.82 -5.25
N TYR A 398 -1.03 15.22 -5.79
CA TYR A 398 -1.42 15.35 -7.19
C TYR A 398 -2.78 16.04 -7.28
N LEU A 399 -2.81 17.22 -7.91
CA LEU A 399 -4.05 17.97 -8.12
C LEU A 399 -4.82 17.41 -9.31
N ASN A 400 -6.13 17.27 -9.15
CA ASN A 400 -7.07 16.92 -10.21
C ASN A 400 -7.41 18.15 -11.06
N ASP A 401 -7.84 17.95 -12.30
CA ASP A 401 -8.23 19.03 -13.21
C ASP A 401 -9.73 19.00 -13.57
N GLY A 402 -10.53 18.33 -12.72
CA GLY A 402 -11.94 18.04 -12.94
C GLY A 402 -12.24 17.02 -14.03
N ARG A 403 -11.21 16.35 -14.56
CA ARG A 403 -11.36 15.30 -15.59
C ARG A 403 -10.59 14.03 -15.23
N ASN A 404 -10.28 13.85 -13.96
CA ASN A 404 -9.46 12.76 -13.43
C ASN A 404 -8.07 12.70 -14.10
N ARG A 405 -7.52 13.87 -14.45
CA ARG A 405 -6.12 13.98 -14.89
C ARG A 405 -5.34 14.67 -13.79
N PHE A 406 -4.39 13.93 -13.23
CA PHE A 406 -3.70 14.32 -12.02
C PHE A 406 -2.29 14.81 -12.36
N ALA A 407 -1.91 15.94 -11.78
CA ALA A 407 -0.57 16.53 -11.93
C ALA A 407 0.11 16.69 -10.57
N GLU A 408 1.36 16.25 -10.45
CA GLU A 408 2.13 16.42 -9.21
C GLU A 408 2.32 17.92 -8.94
N ALA A 409 1.74 18.41 -7.84
CA ALA A 409 1.82 19.80 -7.43
C ALA A 409 2.81 20.02 -6.28
N TYR A 410 3.03 18.99 -5.47
CA TYR A 410 3.94 19.05 -4.33
C TYR A 410 4.62 17.70 -4.05
N PHE A 411 5.88 17.78 -3.63
CA PHE A 411 6.68 16.64 -3.19
C PHE A 411 7.48 17.00 -1.93
N PHE A 412 7.23 16.28 -0.83
CA PHE A 412 8.03 16.34 0.38
C PHE A 412 8.99 15.14 0.45
N PRO A 413 10.32 15.35 0.40
CA PRO A 413 11.29 14.28 0.49
C PRO A 413 11.25 13.64 1.88
N LEU A 414 10.86 12.37 1.96
CA LEU A 414 10.74 11.62 3.21
C LEU A 414 11.10 10.16 2.98
N ASN A 415 12.25 9.72 3.50
CA ASN A 415 12.62 8.32 3.39
C ASN A 415 11.65 7.49 4.21
N GLY A 416 11.19 6.37 3.64
CA GLY A 416 10.31 5.47 4.37
C GLY A 416 8.89 5.97 4.55
N ALA A 417 8.47 7.04 3.85
CA ALA A 417 7.10 7.53 3.84
C ALA A 417 6.13 6.36 3.63
N TYR A 418 5.30 6.09 4.64
CA TYR A 418 4.47 4.88 4.68
C TYR A 418 2.98 5.21 4.69
N LYS A 419 2.59 6.32 5.33
CA LYS A 419 1.23 6.85 5.33
C LYS A 419 1.27 8.38 5.47
N ALA A 420 0.33 9.05 4.82
CA ALA A 420 0.12 10.50 4.91
C ALA A 420 -1.38 10.79 4.92
N GLN A 421 -1.84 11.67 5.81
CA GLN A 421 -3.23 12.11 5.91
C GLN A 421 -3.26 13.64 5.88
N ALA A 422 -4.31 14.20 5.27
CA ALA A 422 -4.55 15.63 5.26
C ALA A 422 -5.79 15.97 6.10
N ALA A 423 -5.67 17.04 6.89
CA ALA A 423 -6.76 17.65 7.66
C ALA A 423 -6.38 19.10 7.95
N ASP A 424 -7.37 19.95 8.19
CA ASP A 424 -7.15 21.31 8.68
C ASP A 424 -6.86 21.21 10.19
N PHE A 425 -5.62 20.85 10.53
CA PHE A 425 -5.25 20.58 11.93
C PHE A 425 -5.11 21.88 12.71
N ASP A 426 -4.80 23.00 12.07
CA ASP A 426 -4.66 24.28 12.74
C ASP A 426 -5.86 25.24 12.61
N GLY A 427 -6.91 24.81 11.91
CA GLY A 427 -8.18 25.54 11.81
C GLY A 427 -8.08 26.83 11.00
N ASP A 428 -7.06 26.99 10.16
CA ASP A 428 -6.85 28.18 9.35
C ASP A 428 -7.58 28.14 7.99
N GLY A 429 -8.17 26.99 7.67
CA GLY A 429 -9.01 26.76 6.49
C GLY A 429 -8.25 26.21 5.30
N ASP A 430 -6.96 25.90 5.42
CA ASP A 430 -6.24 25.10 4.45
C ASP A 430 -5.83 23.72 5.02
N PHE A 431 -5.54 22.76 4.12
CA PHE A 431 -5.18 21.42 4.55
C PHE A 431 -3.70 21.34 4.89
N ASP A 432 -3.42 20.83 6.08
CA ASP A 432 -2.11 20.39 6.52
C ASP A 432 -1.87 18.91 6.14
N ILE A 433 -0.65 18.40 6.36
CA ILE A 433 -0.33 16.98 6.14
C ILE A 433 0.39 16.37 7.36
N ALA A 434 -0.13 15.28 7.91
CA ALA A 434 0.58 14.41 8.84
C ALA A 434 1.14 13.19 8.11
N ALA A 435 2.41 12.84 8.32
CA ALA A 435 3.06 11.72 7.64
C ALA A 435 3.94 10.89 8.58
N ILE A 436 3.98 9.57 8.34
CA ILE A 436 4.86 8.63 9.07
C ILE A 436 5.92 8.01 8.17
N GLY A 437 7.14 7.91 8.68
CA GLY A 437 8.29 7.26 8.05
C GLY A 437 8.62 5.92 8.70
N PHE A 438 8.10 4.81 8.19
CA PHE A 438 8.35 3.46 8.76
C PHE A 438 9.75 2.91 8.45
N PHE A 439 10.33 3.37 7.33
CA PHE A 439 11.72 3.12 6.90
C PHE A 439 12.53 4.42 6.83
N ALA A 440 12.24 5.36 7.74
CA ALA A 440 12.99 6.61 7.85
C ALA A 440 14.50 6.36 7.93
N ASP A 441 15.29 7.38 7.55
CA ASP A 441 16.72 7.37 7.78
C ASP A 441 17.01 7.60 9.28
N TYR A 442 16.69 6.62 10.12
CA TYR A 442 16.83 6.71 11.58
C TYR A 442 18.26 7.01 12.03
N ALA A 443 19.26 6.77 11.17
CA ALA A 443 20.65 7.07 11.47
C ALA A 443 20.97 8.56 11.33
N ALA A 444 20.50 9.22 10.27
CA ALA A 444 20.84 10.62 9.99
C ALA A 444 19.69 11.62 10.21
N ALA A 445 18.44 11.19 10.09
CA ALA A 445 17.23 12.00 10.24
C ALA A 445 16.12 11.26 11.01
N PRO A 446 16.33 10.88 12.29
CA PRO A 446 15.31 10.19 13.08
C PRO A 446 14.00 10.98 13.27
N ALA A 447 14.02 12.29 13.08
CA ALA A 447 12.83 13.14 13.07
C ALA A 447 11.83 12.77 11.96
N GLU A 448 12.29 12.13 10.88
CA GLU A 448 11.45 11.66 9.76
C GLU A 448 10.49 10.50 10.15
N ALA A 449 10.60 9.95 11.36
CA ALA A 449 9.70 8.90 11.82
C ALA A 449 8.22 9.36 11.87
N PHE A 450 7.98 10.63 12.18
CA PHE A 450 6.70 11.32 12.00
C PHE A 450 6.98 12.79 11.68
N VAL A 451 6.27 13.34 10.69
CA VAL A 451 6.37 14.75 10.30
C VAL A 451 4.96 15.33 10.17
N TYR A 452 4.70 16.43 10.87
CA TYR A 452 3.57 17.32 10.62
C TYR A 452 4.04 18.45 9.72
N LEU A 453 3.41 18.57 8.55
CA LEU A 453 3.64 19.59 7.55
C LEU A 453 2.50 20.60 7.67
N ARG A 454 2.73 21.68 8.43
CA ARG A 454 1.77 22.78 8.52
C ARG A 454 1.82 23.58 7.24
N ASN A 455 0.70 23.75 6.56
CA ASN A 455 0.60 24.59 5.38
C ASN A 455 0.53 26.06 5.83
N GLU A 456 1.38 26.90 5.26
CA GLU A 456 1.46 28.34 5.54
C GLU A 456 0.76 29.16 4.44
N GLY A 457 -0.14 28.51 3.70
CA GLY A 457 -0.80 29.01 2.51
C GLY A 457 -0.02 28.77 1.21
N GLY A 458 -0.78 28.45 0.15
CA GLY A 458 -0.26 28.31 -1.21
C GLY A 458 0.68 27.11 -1.39
N MET A 459 0.42 26.01 -0.69
CA MET A 459 1.22 24.77 -0.71
C MET A 459 2.67 24.97 -0.21
N GLN A 460 2.88 25.86 0.74
CA GLN A 460 4.17 26.06 1.40
C GLN A 460 4.11 25.44 2.78
N PHE A 461 4.93 24.43 3.04
CA PHE A 461 4.83 23.65 4.28
C PHE A 461 6.00 23.87 5.23
N ALA A 462 5.69 24.07 6.51
CA ALA A 462 6.63 24.10 7.61
C ALA A 462 6.64 22.74 8.34
N PRO A 463 7.74 21.95 8.27
CA PRO A 463 7.80 20.64 8.89
C PRO A 463 8.14 20.70 10.38
N SER A 464 7.44 19.90 11.18
CA SER A 464 7.71 19.70 12.61
C SER A 464 7.51 18.26 13.06
N THR A 465 8.04 17.92 14.23
CA THR A 465 7.94 16.63 14.91
C THR A 465 7.95 16.84 16.42
N PHE A 466 7.89 15.76 17.20
CA PHE A 466 7.85 15.77 18.67
C PHE A 466 8.96 14.91 19.29
N ASP A 467 9.26 15.12 20.58
CA ASP A 467 10.42 14.47 21.23
C ASP A 467 10.25 12.95 21.41
N GLU A 468 9.03 12.47 21.65
CA GLU A 468 8.68 11.06 21.79
C GLU A 468 8.58 10.32 20.46
N VAL A 469 8.93 10.93 19.32
CA VAL A 469 8.73 10.33 17.99
C VAL A 469 9.42 8.97 17.82
N LEU A 470 10.49 8.71 18.56
CA LEU A 470 11.20 7.42 18.56
C LEU A 470 10.72 6.43 19.64
N ALA A 471 9.61 6.72 20.34
CA ALA A 471 9.04 5.81 21.32
C ALA A 471 8.49 4.54 20.65
N GLY A 472 7.92 4.67 19.46
CA GLY A 472 7.44 3.57 18.62
C GLY A 472 8.08 3.59 17.23
N ARG A 473 7.71 2.60 16.42
CA ARG A 473 8.03 2.53 14.99
C ARG A 473 6.72 2.55 14.22
N TRP A 474 6.33 3.73 13.74
CA TRP A 474 4.96 3.98 13.27
C TRP A 474 4.71 3.36 11.89
N LEU A 475 3.77 2.41 11.83
CA LEU A 475 3.38 1.70 10.60
C LEU A 475 2.03 2.17 10.07
N THR A 476 1.11 2.49 10.98
CA THR A 476 -0.24 2.92 10.65
C THR A 476 -0.58 4.17 11.43
N MET A 477 -1.53 4.94 10.89
CA MET A 477 -1.97 6.22 11.42
C MET A 477 -3.44 6.39 11.05
N ASP A 478 -4.22 7.04 11.90
CA ASP A 478 -5.55 7.50 11.56
C ASP A 478 -5.80 8.91 12.10
N VAL A 479 -6.73 9.62 11.47
CA VAL A 479 -7.12 10.99 11.80
C VAL A 479 -8.62 11.01 12.09
N GLY A 480 -9.00 11.67 13.18
CA GLY A 480 -10.37 11.69 13.66
C GLY A 480 -10.49 12.41 14.99
N ASP A 481 -11.66 12.98 15.29
CA ASP A 481 -11.97 13.57 16.58
C ASP A 481 -12.09 12.49 17.69
N VAL A 482 -11.02 12.30 18.48
CA VAL A 482 -10.89 11.25 19.49
C VAL A 482 -11.57 11.65 20.80
N ASP A 483 -11.63 12.94 21.13
CA ASP A 483 -12.25 13.42 22.37
C ASP A 483 -13.53 14.24 22.23
N LEU A 484 -14.05 14.29 21.01
CA LEU A 484 -15.35 14.86 20.63
C LEU A 484 -15.42 16.37 20.86
N ASP A 485 -14.31 17.08 20.65
CA ASP A 485 -14.23 18.52 20.86
C ASP A 485 -14.38 19.36 19.57
N GLY A 486 -14.38 18.67 18.42
CA GLY A 486 -14.61 19.22 17.08
C GLY A 486 -13.35 19.51 16.27
N ASP A 487 -12.15 19.18 16.76
CA ASP A 487 -10.92 19.17 15.96
C ASP A 487 -10.42 17.74 15.64
N GLU A 488 -9.54 17.65 14.64
CA GLU A 488 -9.03 16.37 14.15
C GLU A 488 -7.77 15.97 14.93
N ASP A 489 -7.82 14.85 15.65
CA ASP A 489 -6.67 14.26 16.34
C ASP A 489 -5.92 13.25 15.45
N ILE A 490 -4.73 12.83 15.88
CA ILE A 490 -3.95 11.79 15.18
C ILE A 490 -3.64 10.63 16.12
N VAL A 491 -3.89 9.39 15.68
CA VAL A 491 -3.44 8.18 16.37
C VAL A 491 -2.39 7.46 15.54
N LEU A 492 -1.23 7.18 16.13
CA LEU A 492 -0.14 6.40 15.53
C LEU A 492 -0.13 4.97 16.07
N GLY A 493 0.10 3.98 15.22
CA GLY A 493 0.26 2.57 15.58
C GLY A 493 1.69 2.06 15.38
N SER A 494 2.26 1.44 16.42
CA SER A 494 3.65 0.98 16.46
C SER A 494 3.80 -0.47 16.02
N PHE A 495 4.74 -0.73 15.10
CA PHE A 495 5.12 -2.06 14.65
C PHE A 495 6.61 -2.29 14.91
N ALA A 496 6.92 -2.93 16.04
CA ALA A 496 8.28 -3.10 16.56
C ALA A 496 9.08 -4.27 15.93
N MET A 497 8.73 -4.68 14.70
CA MET A 497 9.43 -5.73 13.95
C MET A 497 9.74 -5.28 12.52
N GLY A 498 10.77 -5.84 11.91
CA GLY A 498 11.08 -5.63 10.50
C GLY A 498 12.59 -5.47 10.29
N TRP A 499 13.02 -5.47 9.04
CA TRP A 499 14.38 -5.07 8.72
C TRP A 499 14.54 -3.57 9.03
N SER A 500 15.58 -3.25 9.79
CA SER A 500 16.01 -1.91 10.07
C SER A 500 17.53 -1.91 10.14
N ASN A 501 18.16 -0.84 9.67
CA ASN A 501 19.60 -0.59 9.80
C ASN A 501 19.93 0.15 11.11
N VAL A 502 19.07 0.01 12.13
CA VAL A 502 19.15 0.78 13.37
C VAL A 502 19.88 0.01 14.46
N SER A 503 20.26 0.71 15.52
CA SER A 503 20.97 0.09 16.64
C SER A 503 20.05 -0.87 17.42
N ALA A 504 20.65 -1.89 18.04
CA ALA A 504 19.93 -2.84 18.88
C ALA A 504 19.20 -2.16 20.06
N GLU A 505 19.73 -1.03 20.54
CA GLU A 505 19.09 -0.22 21.58
C GLU A 505 17.77 0.40 21.11
N LEU A 506 17.73 0.92 19.87
CA LEU A 506 16.50 1.50 19.32
C LEU A 506 15.46 0.40 19.05
N GLU A 507 15.86 -0.75 18.52
CA GLU A 507 14.94 -1.89 18.37
C GLU A 507 14.38 -2.36 19.72
N ALA A 508 15.23 -2.44 20.75
CA ALA A 508 14.81 -2.79 22.10
C ALA A 508 13.92 -1.71 22.74
N ARG A 509 14.08 -0.44 22.36
CA ARG A 509 13.18 0.65 22.76
C ARG A 509 11.81 0.42 22.15
N TRP A 510 11.69 0.21 20.84
CA TRP A 510 10.40 -0.03 20.17
C TRP A 510 9.66 -1.26 20.70
N ARG A 511 10.37 -2.36 20.98
CA ARG A 511 9.75 -3.57 21.56
C ARG A 511 9.14 -3.37 22.95
N ARG A 512 9.62 -2.35 23.68
CA ARG A 512 9.11 -1.96 25.01
C ARG A 512 8.30 -0.66 24.95
N GLY A 513 8.18 -0.08 23.76
CA GLY A 513 7.46 1.15 23.50
C GLY A 513 5.95 0.95 23.53
N PRO A 514 5.19 2.03 23.30
CA PRO A 514 3.75 1.94 23.30
C PRO A 514 3.23 1.25 22.05
N SER A 515 2.05 0.63 22.15
CA SER A 515 1.32 0.09 21.00
C SER A 515 0.79 1.20 20.11
N ILE A 516 0.29 2.27 20.73
CA ILE A 516 -0.21 3.45 20.03
C ILE A 516 0.28 4.72 20.71
N LEU A 517 0.24 5.83 19.99
CA LEU A 517 0.45 7.17 20.51
C LEU A 517 -0.66 8.07 19.97
N ILE A 518 -1.18 8.97 20.80
CA ILE A 518 -2.26 9.90 20.43
C ILE A 518 -1.64 11.30 20.44
N LEU A 519 -1.80 12.03 19.33
CA LEU A 519 -1.52 13.45 19.23
C LEU A 519 -2.88 14.13 19.31
N LYS A 520 -3.20 14.64 20.50
CA LYS A 520 -4.44 15.38 20.71
C LYS A 520 -4.29 16.78 20.20
N ASN A 521 -5.17 17.21 19.33
CA ASN A 521 -5.09 18.53 18.75
C ASN A 521 -5.46 19.58 19.82
N ARG A 522 -4.77 20.73 19.77
CA ARG A 522 -5.06 21.85 20.64
C ARG A 522 -5.96 22.80 19.88
N ARG A 523 -7.24 22.75 20.21
CA ARG A 523 -8.21 23.75 19.78
C ARG A 523 -7.68 25.18 19.92
N TYR A 524 -7.83 25.96 18.84
CA TYR A 524 -7.58 27.41 18.81
C TYR A 524 -8.62 28.25 19.58
#